data_AF-A0AAV5YTB2-F1
#
_entry.id   AF-A0AAV5YTB2-F1
#
_cell.length_a   1.000
_cell.length_b   1.000
_cell.length_c   1.000
_cell.angle_alpha   90.00
_cell.angle_beta   90.00
_cell.angle_gamma   90.00
#
_symmetry.space_group_name_H-M   'P 1'
#
loop_
_entity.id
_entity.type
_entity.pdbx_description
1 polymer ?
#
loop_
_entity_poly.entity_id
_entity_poly.type
_entity_poly.pdbx_seq_one_letter_code
_entity_poly.pdbx_strand_id
1 'polypeptide(L)'
;MTTRRLLIGLLLFGLLTGVTAAPARAVEYRLEVVNLWETALYAYAKAAELHDGASGPGLERFQQSLDDATMSRGVVLGDRTLRWASESVARAYGTTRVLAEIRPGGDGHPIWDEVRWEGKPGERSVWMVLPSGRGRPERLDRAVLKGDGPPRQFQPYVPTRGTRSAAVKYPLPFLWAYESRGTVWERYVSGSIDLSQGIAAVVGENDNQSLPDTVYLLIEQGPQPTTYKAMLLWREPAYNQQAPSHVNPMPK
;
A
#
# COMPACT_ATOMS: atom_id res chain seq x y z
N MET A 1 70.85 -6.59 -37.97
CA MET A 1 70.61 -8.05 -37.96
C MET A 1 69.95 -8.43 -36.65
N THR A 2 68.81 -9.09 -36.51
CA THR A 2 67.66 -9.39 -37.37
C THR A 2 66.65 -9.99 -36.39
N THR A 3 65.42 -9.50 -36.40
CA THR A 3 64.16 -10.24 -36.15
C THR A 3 64.04 -11.16 -34.92
N ARG A 4 63.18 -10.79 -33.96
CA ARG A 4 62.20 -11.74 -33.41
C ARG A 4 60.92 -11.04 -32.96
N ARG A 5 59.93 -11.17 -33.86
CA ARG A 5 58.53 -10.78 -33.74
C ARG A 5 57.73 -11.90 -33.06
N LEU A 6 56.67 -11.48 -32.34
CA LEU A 6 55.33 -12.09 -32.24
C LEU A 6 55.21 -13.58 -31.85
N LEU A 7 54.55 -13.85 -30.70
CA LEU A 7 53.44 -14.81 -30.55
C LEU A 7 53.04 -14.97 -29.07
N ILE A 8 52.21 -14.07 -28.53
CA ILE A 8 51.26 -14.40 -27.46
C ILE A 8 50.01 -13.54 -27.71
N GLY A 9 49.15 -14.04 -28.59
CA GLY A 9 47.83 -13.49 -28.88
C GLY A 9 46.85 -14.66 -28.99
N LEU A 10 45.63 -14.45 -28.50
CA LEU A 10 44.50 -15.39 -28.31
C LEU A 10 44.53 -16.22 -27.02
N LEU A 11 43.87 -15.70 -25.98
CA LEU A 11 43.02 -16.48 -25.05
C LEU A 11 42.21 -15.54 -24.14
N LEU A 12 41.54 -14.54 -24.72
CA LEU A 12 40.67 -13.60 -23.98
C LEU A 12 39.57 -13.05 -24.90
N PHE A 13 38.83 -13.95 -25.55
CA PHE A 13 37.64 -13.59 -26.30
C PHE A 13 36.64 -14.74 -26.18
N GLY A 14 35.77 -14.67 -25.18
CA GLY A 14 34.71 -15.66 -25.05
C GLY A 14 34.20 -15.84 -23.63
N LEU A 15 33.79 -14.78 -22.94
CA LEU A 15 32.79 -14.88 -21.86
C LEU A 15 32.15 -13.51 -21.56
N LEU A 16 31.62 -12.87 -22.59
CA LEU A 16 30.65 -11.77 -22.48
C LEU A 16 29.38 -12.21 -23.20
N THR A 17 28.82 -13.34 -22.80
CA THR A 17 27.42 -13.65 -23.08
C THR A 17 26.61 -12.66 -22.27
N GLY A 18 26.30 -11.51 -22.88
CA GLY A 18 25.29 -10.60 -22.39
C GLY A 18 24.03 -11.40 -22.13
N VAL A 19 23.66 -11.52 -20.85
CA VAL A 19 22.32 -11.90 -20.43
C VAL A 19 21.42 -10.78 -20.95
N THR A 20 20.98 -10.92 -22.20
CA THR A 20 19.85 -10.15 -22.70
C THR A 20 18.67 -10.70 -21.90
N ALA A 21 18.32 -10.01 -20.82
CA ALA A 21 17.09 -10.28 -20.10
C ALA A 21 15.97 -10.19 -21.14
N ALA A 22 15.37 -11.34 -21.47
CA ALA A 22 14.21 -11.35 -22.35
C ALA A 22 13.19 -10.35 -21.77
N PRO A 23 12.56 -9.51 -22.61
CA PRO A 23 11.60 -8.53 -22.10
C PRO A 23 10.54 -9.28 -21.30
N ALA A 24 10.42 -8.96 -20.01
CA ALA A 24 9.44 -9.58 -19.15
C ALA A 24 8.06 -9.37 -19.77
N ARG A 25 7.37 -10.48 -20.08
CA ARG A 25 6.03 -10.42 -20.66
C ARG A 25 5.10 -9.76 -19.66
N ALA A 26 4.15 -8.97 -20.15
CA ALA A 26 3.09 -8.48 -19.32
C ALA A 26 2.27 -9.66 -18.78
N VAL A 27 1.89 -9.59 -17.51
CA VAL A 27 1.02 -10.55 -16.84
C VAL A 27 -0.05 -9.83 -16.02
N GLU A 28 -1.16 -10.51 -15.75
CA GLU A 28 -2.23 -9.96 -14.91
C GLU A 28 -1.79 -9.92 -13.44
N TYR A 29 -1.79 -8.73 -12.85
CA TYR A 29 -1.71 -8.52 -11.41
C TYR A 29 -3.08 -8.12 -10.86
N ARG A 30 -3.28 -8.35 -9.56
CA ARG A 30 -4.51 -7.97 -8.86
C ARG A 30 -4.20 -7.21 -7.58
N LEU A 31 -5.02 -6.22 -7.29
CA LEU A 31 -5.06 -5.54 -5.99
C LEU A 31 -6.47 -5.65 -5.43
N GLU A 32 -6.57 -6.13 -4.20
CA GLU A 32 -7.80 -6.16 -3.41
C GLU A 32 -7.63 -5.24 -2.20
N VAL A 33 -8.55 -4.27 -2.04
CA VAL A 33 -8.53 -3.30 -0.94
C VAL A 33 -9.81 -3.36 -0.14
N VAL A 34 -9.70 -3.33 1.19
CA VAL A 34 -10.84 -3.18 2.08
C VAL A 34 -10.52 -2.13 3.14
N ASN A 35 -11.51 -1.31 3.46
CA ASN A 35 -11.43 -0.30 4.51
C ASN A 35 -12.29 -0.77 5.69
N LEU A 36 -11.71 -0.81 6.88
CA LEU A 36 -12.32 -1.40 8.06
C LEU A 36 -12.13 -0.49 9.27
N TRP A 37 -13.00 -0.60 10.26
CA TRP A 37 -12.72 -0.07 11.60
C TRP A 37 -11.55 -0.82 12.25
N GLU A 38 -10.67 -0.09 12.95
CA GLU A 38 -9.53 -0.62 13.73
C GLU A 38 -9.93 -1.81 14.62
N THR A 39 -11.11 -1.74 15.23
CA THR A 39 -11.63 -2.77 16.13
C THR A 39 -11.79 -4.13 15.47
N ALA A 40 -11.91 -4.20 14.14
CA ALA A 40 -12.01 -5.46 13.40
C ALA A 40 -10.77 -6.33 13.59
N LEU A 41 -9.57 -5.73 13.63
CA LEU A 41 -8.32 -6.47 13.76
C LEU A 41 -8.14 -7.09 15.15
N TYR A 42 -8.56 -6.38 16.20
CA TYR A 42 -8.36 -6.82 17.58
C TYR A 42 -9.18 -8.06 17.95
N ALA A 43 -10.21 -8.40 17.16
CA ALA A 43 -10.93 -9.67 17.31
C ALA A 43 -10.07 -10.89 16.89
N TYR A 44 -8.97 -10.67 16.15
CA TYR A 44 -8.14 -11.73 15.57
C TYR A 44 -6.69 -11.71 16.06
N ALA A 45 -6.09 -10.52 16.09
CA ALA A 45 -4.67 -10.34 16.35
C ALA A 45 -4.33 -10.42 17.85
N LYS A 46 -3.27 -11.15 18.17
CA LYS A 46 -2.66 -11.15 19.51
C LYS A 46 -1.70 -9.98 19.67
N ALA A 47 -1.35 -9.64 20.91
CA ALA A 47 -0.43 -8.54 21.22
C ALA A 47 0.89 -8.59 20.41
N ALA A 48 1.48 -9.78 20.26
CA ALA A 48 2.71 -9.97 19.49
C ALA A 48 2.54 -9.70 17.98
N GLU A 49 1.32 -9.85 17.45
CA GLU A 49 0.99 -9.59 16.04
C GLU A 49 0.64 -8.12 15.79
N LEU A 50 0.56 -7.29 16.83
CA LEU A 50 0.31 -5.85 16.74
C LEU A 50 1.59 -5.01 16.69
N HIS A 51 2.76 -5.65 16.78
CA HIS A 51 4.04 -5.00 16.51
C HIS A 51 4.17 -4.63 15.02
N ASP A 52 4.94 -3.60 14.71
CA ASP A 52 5.14 -3.15 13.33
C ASP A 52 5.88 -4.23 12.52
N GLY A 53 5.35 -4.56 11.35
CA GLY A 53 5.87 -5.61 10.46
C GLY A 53 5.63 -7.03 10.94
N ALA A 54 4.91 -7.24 12.06
CA ALA A 54 4.61 -8.57 12.57
C ALA A 54 3.64 -9.33 11.65
N SER A 55 3.84 -10.64 11.54
CA SER A 55 2.97 -11.60 10.88
C SER A 55 2.53 -12.68 11.86
N GLY A 56 1.40 -13.33 11.60
CA GLY A 56 1.03 -14.54 12.32
C GLY A 56 -0.36 -15.08 12.00
N PRO A 57 -0.75 -16.20 12.64
CA PRO A 57 -2.01 -16.89 12.37
C PRO A 57 -3.27 -16.05 12.67
N GLY A 58 -3.18 -15.03 13.51
CA GLY A 58 -4.25 -14.06 13.73
C GLY A 58 -4.50 -13.22 12.49
N LEU A 59 -3.43 -12.70 11.86
CA LEU A 59 -3.55 -11.91 10.63
C LEU A 59 -3.99 -12.75 9.43
N GLU A 60 -3.56 -14.01 9.37
CA GLU A 60 -4.03 -14.96 8.36
C GLU A 60 -5.53 -15.25 8.50
N ARG A 61 -6.01 -15.53 9.72
CA ARG A 61 -7.45 -15.72 9.98
C ARG A 61 -8.26 -14.45 9.71
N PHE A 62 -7.69 -13.28 10.00
CA PHE A 62 -8.31 -11.98 9.69
C PHE A 62 -8.52 -11.82 8.18
N GLN A 63 -7.47 -12.01 7.38
CA GLN A 63 -7.58 -11.99 5.92
C GLN A 63 -8.56 -13.06 5.41
N GLN A 64 -8.45 -14.29 5.92
CA GLN A 64 -9.34 -15.39 5.52
C GLN A 64 -10.82 -15.06 5.78
N SER A 65 -11.13 -14.40 6.89
CA SER A 65 -12.51 -14.00 7.19
C SER A 65 -13.09 -12.96 6.22
N LEU A 66 -12.23 -12.13 5.62
CA LEU A 66 -12.61 -11.20 4.56
C LEU A 66 -12.75 -11.91 3.22
N ASP A 67 -11.86 -12.87 2.93
CA ASP A 67 -11.89 -13.69 1.72
C ASP A 67 -13.15 -14.57 1.66
N ASP A 68 -13.51 -15.20 2.78
CA ASP A 68 -14.74 -15.97 2.95
C ASP A 68 -15.96 -15.07 3.19
N ALA A 69 -15.73 -13.77 3.40
CA ALA A 69 -16.72 -12.75 3.72
C ALA A 69 -17.68 -13.18 4.85
N THR A 70 -17.07 -13.73 5.90
CA THR A 70 -17.70 -14.10 7.17
C THR A 70 -17.67 -12.95 8.20
N MET A 71 -16.90 -11.91 7.91
CA MET A 71 -16.80 -10.72 8.75
C MET A 71 -18.09 -9.90 8.74
N SER A 72 -18.44 -9.30 9.89
CA SER A 72 -19.62 -8.43 9.99
C SER A 72 -19.50 -7.22 9.07
N ARG A 73 -20.53 -6.92 8.30
CA ARG A 73 -20.58 -5.72 7.44
C ARG A 73 -20.44 -4.41 8.21
N GLY A 74 -20.86 -4.40 9.49
CA GLY A 74 -20.77 -3.20 10.33
C GLY A 74 -19.35 -2.72 10.61
N VAL A 75 -18.33 -3.55 10.33
CA VAL A 75 -16.93 -3.14 10.45
C VAL A 75 -16.34 -2.59 9.15
N VAL A 76 -17.04 -2.69 8.01
CA VAL A 76 -16.57 -2.24 6.70
C VAL A 76 -16.95 -0.79 6.44
N LEU A 77 -16.00 -0.02 5.93
CA LEU A 77 -16.15 1.40 5.59
C LEU A 77 -16.31 1.56 4.08
N GLY A 78 -17.55 1.67 3.61
CA GLY A 78 -17.88 1.84 2.18
C GLY A 78 -17.65 3.25 1.62
N ASP A 79 -17.30 4.21 2.48
CA ASP A 79 -17.09 5.61 2.12
C ASP A 79 -15.62 5.95 1.82
N ARG A 80 -14.73 4.96 1.83
CA ARG A 80 -13.33 5.01 1.40
C ARG A 80 -13.19 4.19 0.13
N THR A 81 -12.81 4.82 -0.97
CA THR A 81 -12.89 4.21 -2.29
C THR A 81 -11.53 4.09 -2.94
N LEU A 82 -11.25 2.92 -3.52
CA LEU A 82 -10.11 2.73 -4.40
C LEU A 82 -10.28 3.56 -5.70
N ARG A 83 -9.20 4.21 -6.10
CA ARG A 83 -9.13 5.11 -7.26
C ARG A 83 -7.79 4.93 -7.98
N TRP A 84 -7.82 5.18 -9.28
CA TRP A 84 -6.63 5.30 -10.10
C TRP A 84 -5.89 6.58 -9.72
N ALA A 85 -4.56 6.50 -9.69
CA ALA A 85 -3.73 7.69 -9.59
C ALA A 85 -3.69 8.43 -10.93
N SER A 86 -3.73 9.76 -10.87
CA SER A 86 -3.53 10.57 -12.06
C SER A 86 -2.11 10.38 -12.62
N GLU A 87 -1.90 10.78 -13.87
CA GLU A 87 -0.56 10.70 -14.47
C GLU A 87 0.49 11.51 -13.70
N SER A 88 0.10 12.67 -13.17
CA SER A 88 1.00 13.50 -12.35
C SER A 88 1.40 12.80 -11.06
N VAL A 89 0.45 12.14 -10.38
CA VAL A 89 0.73 11.35 -9.17
C VAL A 89 1.60 10.16 -9.52
N ALA A 90 1.27 9.39 -10.58
CA ALA A 90 2.07 8.25 -10.99
C ALA A 90 3.54 8.63 -11.25
N ARG A 91 3.76 9.73 -11.97
CA ARG A 91 5.09 10.30 -12.23
C ARG A 91 5.80 10.73 -10.96
N ALA A 92 5.11 11.44 -10.05
CA ALA A 92 5.69 11.91 -8.80
C ALA A 92 6.15 10.77 -7.88
N TYR A 93 5.48 9.62 -7.95
CA TYR A 93 5.82 8.42 -7.21
C TYR A 93 6.76 7.47 -7.98
N GLY A 94 7.28 7.88 -9.14
CA GLY A 94 8.22 7.07 -9.93
C GLY A 94 7.58 5.75 -10.42
N THR A 95 6.29 5.80 -10.75
CA THR A 95 5.47 4.64 -11.17
C THR A 95 4.89 4.84 -12.56
N THR A 96 4.41 3.74 -13.15
CA THR A 96 3.64 3.74 -14.39
C THR A 96 2.17 4.02 -14.07
N ARG A 97 1.54 4.92 -14.84
CA ARG A 97 0.09 5.12 -14.75
C ARG A 97 -0.63 3.86 -15.22
N VAL A 98 -1.48 3.30 -14.37
CA VAL A 98 -2.34 2.18 -14.70
C VAL A 98 -3.78 2.66 -14.78
N LEU A 99 -4.46 2.34 -15.89
CA LEU A 99 -5.89 2.54 -16.05
C LEU A 99 -6.53 1.16 -16.19
N ALA A 100 -7.31 0.78 -15.18
CA ALA A 100 -8.01 -0.49 -15.13
C ALA A 100 -9.38 -0.30 -14.49
N GLU A 101 -10.29 -1.22 -14.79
CA GLU A 101 -11.60 -1.25 -14.15
C GLU A 101 -11.45 -1.58 -12.66
N ILE A 102 -11.97 -0.71 -11.81
CA ILE A 102 -12.08 -0.93 -10.37
C ILE A 102 -13.48 -1.45 -10.12
N ARG A 103 -13.58 -2.69 -9.67
CA ARG A 103 -14.82 -3.33 -9.23
C ARG A 103 -15.01 -3.00 -7.75
N PRO A 104 -15.95 -2.11 -7.38
CA PRO A 104 -16.16 -1.77 -5.99
C PRO A 104 -16.67 -2.98 -5.20
N GLY A 105 -16.15 -3.15 -4.00
CA GLY A 105 -16.66 -4.07 -3.00
C GLY A 105 -17.72 -3.42 -2.11
N GLY A 106 -18.11 -4.12 -1.04
CA GLY A 106 -18.91 -3.55 0.04
C GLY A 106 -20.22 -4.29 0.31
N ASP A 107 -21.32 -3.85 -0.31
CA ASP A 107 -22.70 -4.19 0.11
C ASP A 107 -23.12 -5.66 -0.10
N GLY A 108 -22.22 -6.49 -0.65
CA GLY A 108 -22.40 -7.94 -0.84
C GLY A 108 -21.07 -8.66 -1.03
N HIS A 109 -21.09 -9.86 -1.62
CA HIS A 109 -19.86 -10.50 -2.09
C HIS A 109 -19.46 -9.92 -3.45
N PRO A 110 -18.20 -9.46 -3.63
CA PRO A 110 -17.08 -9.43 -2.68
C PRO A 110 -17.03 -8.16 -1.78
N ILE A 111 -16.45 -8.30 -0.58
CA ILE A 111 -16.18 -7.17 0.35
C ILE A 111 -15.03 -6.27 -0.15
N TRP A 112 -14.15 -6.82 -0.99
CA TRP A 112 -12.97 -6.15 -1.53
C TRP A 112 -13.32 -5.24 -2.72
N ASP A 113 -12.79 -4.02 -2.72
CA ASP A 113 -12.53 -3.29 -3.96
C ASP A 113 -11.45 -4.06 -4.73
N GLU A 114 -11.75 -4.52 -5.94
CA GLU A 114 -10.83 -5.28 -6.78
C GLU A 114 -10.42 -4.47 -8.01
N VAL A 115 -9.13 -4.48 -8.32
CA VAL A 115 -8.61 -4.04 -9.62
C VAL A 115 -7.65 -5.06 -10.18
N ARG A 116 -7.74 -5.30 -11.49
CA ARG A 116 -6.86 -6.19 -12.25
C ARG A 116 -6.22 -5.43 -13.40
N TRP A 117 -4.93 -5.62 -13.61
CA TRP A 117 -4.23 -4.95 -14.70
C TRP A 117 -3.11 -5.80 -15.27
N GLU A 118 -2.82 -5.60 -16.56
CA GLU A 118 -1.64 -6.14 -17.20
C GLU A 118 -0.42 -5.26 -16.87
N GLY A 119 0.59 -5.83 -16.26
CA GLY A 119 1.82 -5.13 -15.87
C GLY A 119 3.07 -5.94 -16.22
N LYS A 120 4.24 -5.31 -16.28
CA LYS A 120 5.50 -6.02 -16.47
C LYS A 120 6.21 -6.21 -15.13
N PRO A 121 6.76 -7.41 -14.85
CA PRO A 121 7.64 -7.61 -13.72
C PRO A 121 8.71 -6.52 -13.60
N GLY A 122 8.87 -5.96 -12.39
CA GLY A 122 9.78 -4.86 -12.07
C GLY A 122 9.21 -3.45 -12.30
N GLU A 123 8.06 -3.31 -12.97
CA GLU A 123 7.35 -2.03 -13.00
C GLU A 123 6.64 -1.77 -11.65
N ARG A 124 6.36 -0.49 -11.38
CA ARG A 124 5.60 -0.08 -10.20
C ARG A 124 4.33 0.64 -10.59
N SER A 125 3.30 0.47 -9.78
CA SER A 125 2.03 1.18 -9.90
C SER A 125 1.67 1.85 -8.59
N VAL A 126 0.91 2.94 -8.66
CA VAL A 126 0.34 3.61 -7.49
C VAL A 126 -1.18 3.69 -7.61
N TRP A 127 -1.86 3.34 -6.52
CA TRP A 127 -3.31 3.39 -6.37
C TRP A 127 -3.66 4.28 -5.18
N MET A 128 -4.82 4.91 -5.22
CA MET A 128 -5.23 5.85 -4.17
C MET A 128 -6.48 5.35 -3.48
N VAL A 129 -6.51 5.42 -2.15
CA VAL A 129 -7.73 5.28 -1.38
C VAL A 129 -8.11 6.65 -0.86
N LEU A 130 -9.25 7.13 -1.36
CA LEU A 130 -9.75 8.47 -1.12
C LEU A 130 -11.11 8.40 -0.42
N PRO A 131 -11.42 9.35 0.47
CA PRO A 131 -12.78 9.50 0.96
C PRO A 131 -13.75 9.87 -0.17
N SER A 132 -14.94 9.29 -0.12
CA SER A 132 -16.07 9.63 -1.00
C SER A 132 -16.74 10.96 -0.67
N GLY A 133 -16.28 11.65 0.39
CA GLY A 133 -16.83 12.92 0.89
C GLY A 133 -18.06 12.77 1.80
N ARG A 134 -18.58 11.54 2.00
CA ARG A 134 -19.69 11.23 2.89
C ARG A 134 -19.20 10.30 4.01
N GLY A 135 -18.50 10.84 4.99
CA GLY A 135 -17.84 10.05 6.03
C GLY A 135 -17.52 10.85 7.28
N ARG A 136 -17.40 10.17 8.42
CA ARG A 136 -16.76 10.79 9.59
C ARG A 136 -15.28 11.02 9.25
N PRO A 137 -14.66 12.10 9.77
CA PRO A 137 -13.21 12.16 9.73
C PRO A 137 -12.66 10.94 10.44
N GLU A 138 -11.70 10.28 9.81
CA GLU A 138 -11.05 9.09 10.32
C GLU A 138 -9.59 9.11 9.91
N ARG A 139 -8.75 8.59 10.78
CA ARG A 139 -7.31 8.46 10.54
C ARG A 139 -6.96 7.02 10.26
N LEU A 140 -6.01 6.79 9.36
CA LEU A 140 -5.47 5.44 9.20
C LEU A 140 -4.64 5.10 10.43
N ASP A 141 -5.09 4.10 11.20
CA ASP A 141 -4.36 3.60 12.37
C ASP A 141 -3.31 2.57 11.94
N ARG A 142 -3.74 1.59 11.13
CA ARG A 142 -2.93 0.43 10.73
C ARG A 142 -3.24 0.03 9.29
N ALA A 143 -2.25 -0.59 8.65
CA ALA A 143 -2.41 -1.27 7.38
C ALA A 143 -1.95 -2.71 7.53
N VAL A 144 -2.83 -3.68 7.26
CA VAL A 144 -2.40 -5.06 7.03
C VAL A 144 -2.15 -5.22 5.53
N LEU A 145 -0.93 -5.56 5.15
CA LEU A 145 -0.48 -5.64 3.78
C LEU A 145 -0.04 -7.07 3.46
N LYS A 146 -0.43 -7.54 2.27
CA LYS A 146 -0.01 -8.82 1.71
C LYS A 146 0.41 -8.64 0.26
N GLY A 147 1.61 -9.11 -0.06
CA GLY A 147 2.05 -9.34 -1.44
C GLY A 147 2.65 -10.73 -1.53
N ASP A 148 3.97 -10.82 -1.72
CA ASP A 148 4.65 -12.11 -1.96
C ASP A 148 4.79 -13.00 -0.71
N GLY A 149 4.57 -12.47 0.50
CA GLY A 149 4.63 -13.22 1.75
C GLY A 149 3.34 -13.16 2.58
N PRO A 150 3.41 -13.59 3.86
CA PRO A 150 2.23 -13.61 4.71
C PRO A 150 1.73 -12.18 5.00
N PRO A 151 0.44 -12.01 5.37
CA PRO A 151 -0.06 -10.73 5.86
C PRO A 151 0.80 -10.20 7.01
N ARG A 152 1.19 -8.94 6.91
CA ARG A 152 1.90 -8.20 7.95
C ARG A 152 1.18 -6.93 8.27
N GLN A 153 1.09 -6.58 9.55
CA GLN A 153 0.48 -5.32 9.96
C GLN A 153 1.55 -4.25 10.19
N PHE A 154 1.24 -3.02 9.79
CA PHE A 154 2.10 -1.87 9.95
C PHE A 154 1.32 -0.69 10.52
N GLN A 155 1.95 0.04 11.43
CA GLN A 155 1.46 1.33 11.90
C GLN A 155 2.17 2.44 11.11
N PRO A 156 1.46 3.29 10.36
CA PRO A 156 2.10 4.36 9.58
C PRO A 156 2.82 5.36 10.50
N TYR A 157 4.13 5.51 10.32
CA TYR A 157 4.94 6.46 11.10
C TYR A 157 5.63 7.49 10.21
N VAL A 158 5.99 8.63 10.81
CA VAL A 158 6.78 9.66 10.14
C VAL A 158 8.21 9.14 9.98
N PRO A 159 8.74 9.03 8.76
CA PRO A 159 10.06 8.45 8.55
C PRO A 159 11.17 9.17 9.33
N THR A 160 11.97 8.38 10.04
CA THR A 160 13.21 8.81 10.68
C THR A 160 14.41 8.29 9.87
N ARG A 161 15.58 8.92 10.04
CA ARG A 161 16.77 8.54 9.26
C ARG A 161 17.16 7.08 9.52
N GLY A 162 17.26 6.30 8.45
CA GLY A 162 17.77 4.92 8.48
C GLY A 162 16.72 3.85 8.76
N THR A 163 15.46 4.22 8.97
CA THR A 163 14.36 3.27 9.19
C THR A 163 13.51 3.17 7.93
N ARG A 164 13.15 1.93 7.56
CA ARG A 164 12.22 1.66 6.46
C ARG A 164 11.00 0.91 6.98
N SER A 165 9.83 1.19 6.43
CA SER A 165 8.61 0.44 6.69
C SER A 165 7.72 0.38 5.47
N ALA A 166 6.90 -0.66 5.39
CA ALA A 166 5.88 -0.79 4.37
C ALA A 166 4.70 0.17 4.60
N ALA A 167 4.63 0.89 5.72
CA ALA A 167 3.69 1.99 5.91
C ALA A 167 4.38 3.22 6.48
N VAL A 168 4.37 4.32 5.73
CA VAL A 168 4.97 5.60 6.13
C VAL A 168 3.94 6.72 6.05
N LYS A 169 4.16 7.78 6.82
CA LYS A 169 3.23 8.92 6.92
C LYS A 169 3.92 10.25 6.67
N TYR A 170 3.27 11.12 5.91
CA TYR A 170 3.67 12.51 5.67
C TYR A 170 2.44 13.42 5.76
N PRO A 171 2.59 14.72 6.08
CA PRO A 171 1.49 15.67 5.94
C PRO A 171 0.95 15.70 4.51
N LEU A 172 -0.37 15.64 4.34
CA LEU A 172 -1.00 15.64 3.02
C LEU A 172 -0.69 16.90 2.19
N PRO A 173 -0.68 18.12 2.77
CA PRO A 173 -0.28 19.32 2.02
C PRO A 173 1.17 19.25 1.52
N PHE A 174 2.04 18.59 2.27
CA PHE A 174 3.43 18.36 1.86
C PHE A 174 3.47 17.43 0.64
N LEU A 175 2.75 16.30 0.65
CA LEU A 175 2.69 15.39 -0.49
C LEU A 175 2.20 16.12 -1.75
N TRP A 176 1.07 16.81 -1.68
CA TRP A 176 0.52 17.56 -2.83
C TRP A 176 1.48 18.61 -3.38
N ALA A 177 2.18 19.35 -2.50
CA ALA A 177 3.17 20.33 -2.92
C ALA A 177 4.31 19.71 -3.73
N TYR A 178 4.76 18.51 -3.39
CA TYR A 178 5.85 17.83 -4.10
C TYR A 178 5.38 16.91 -5.23
N GLU A 179 4.14 16.46 -5.23
CA GLU A 179 3.50 15.79 -6.36
C GLU A 179 3.45 16.70 -7.58
N SER A 180 3.06 17.97 -7.37
CA SER A 180 3.05 18.99 -8.42
C SER A 180 4.44 19.21 -9.05
N ARG A 181 5.50 18.90 -8.32
CA ARG A 181 6.91 19.01 -8.75
C ARG A 181 7.45 17.70 -9.33
N GLY A 182 6.75 16.59 -9.15
CA GLY A 182 7.14 15.28 -9.67
C GLY A 182 8.33 14.63 -8.96
N THR A 183 8.59 14.95 -7.68
CA THR A 183 9.82 14.51 -6.98
C THR A 183 9.56 13.77 -5.66
N VAL A 184 8.35 13.27 -5.42
CA VAL A 184 7.98 12.65 -4.14
C VAL A 184 8.80 11.39 -3.90
N TRP A 185 8.91 10.54 -4.92
CA TRP A 185 9.63 9.28 -4.87
C TRP A 185 11.11 9.46 -4.54
N GLU A 186 11.84 10.18 -5.38
CA GLU A 186 13.30 10.27 -5.30
C GLU A 186 13.75 10.99 -4.03
N ARG A 187 12.99 11.99 -3.57
CA ARG A 187 13.42 12.83 -2.44
C ARG A 187 12.97 12.32 -1.08
N TYR A 188 11.81 11.66 -1.00
CA TYR A 188 11.16 11.41 0.29
C TYR A 188 10.77 9.96 0.50
N VAL A 189 10.17 9.31 -0.50
CA VAL A 189 9.57 7.98 -0.29
C VAL A 189 10.59 6.86 -0.49
N SER A 190 11.42 6.92 -1.53
CA SER A 190 12.31 5.82 -1.93
C SER A 190 13.28 5.32 -0.84
N GLY A 191 13.78 6.23 0.01
CA GLY A 191 14.69 5.90 1.11
C GLY A 191 14.01 5.40 2.39
N SER A 192 12.68 5.54 2.49
CA SER A 192 11.91 5.29 3.71
C SER A 192 10.86 4.18 3.56
N ILE A 193 10.41 3.93 2.34
CA ILE A 193 9.44 2.86 2.08
C ILE A 193 10.15 1.51 2.00
N ASP A 194 9.60 0.47 2.61
CA ASP A 194 9.98 -0.91 2.37
C ASP A 194 8.98 -1.56 1.39
N LEU A 195 9.48 -1.99 0.24
CA LEU A 195 8.72 -2.72 -0.79
C LEU A 195 9.16 -4.18 -0.91
N SER A 196 9.87 -4.72 0.10
CA SER A 196 10.40 -6.09 0.09
C SER A 196 9.35 -7.20 -0.05
N GLN A 197 8.06 -6.89 0.14
CA GLN A 197 6.93 -7.79 -0.07
C GLN A 197 6.07 -7.39 -1.28
N GLY A 198 6.54 -6.44 -2.10
CA GLY A 198 5.87 -5.98 -3.32
C GLY A 198 4.72 -5.01 -3.11
N ILE A 199 4.34 -4.68 -1.87
CA ILE A 199 3.30 -3.69 -1.57
C ILE A 199 3.70 -2.83 -0.36
N ALA A 200 3.37 -1.53 -0.44
CA ALA A 200 3.54 -0.58 0.65
C ALA A 200 2.47 0.52 0.60
N ALA A 201 2.33 1.27 1.70
CA ALA A 201 1.40 2.37 1.86
C ALA A 201 2.15 3.66 2.23
N VAL A 202 1.86 4.74 1.51
CA VAL A 202 2.21 6.12 1.90
C VAL A 202 0.92 6.80 2.33
N VAL A 203 0.88 7.26 3.58
CA VAL A 203 -0.29 7.93 4.16
C VAL A 203 -0.06 9.43 4.14
N GLY A 204 -0.94 10.15 3.44
CA GLY A 204 -1.08 11.59 3.55
C GLY A 204 -1.99 11.93 4.71
N GLU A 205 -1.39 12.28 5.84
CA GLU A 205 -2.10 12.70 7.06
C GLU A 205 -2.78 14.04 6.84
N ASN A 206 -4.08 14.10 7.11
CA ASN A 206 -4.80 15.36 6.99
C ASN A 206 -4.62 16.19 8.27
N ASP A 207 -3.99 17.36 8.13
CA ASP A 207 -3.82 18.29 9.25
C ASP A 207 -5.19 18.81 9.75
N ASN A 208 -6.21 18.83 8.88
CA ASN A 208 -7.57 19.12 9.27
C ASN A 208 -8.24 17.85 9.80
N GLN A 209 -8.42 17.76 11.12
CA GLN A 209 -9.03 16.61 11.79
C GLN A 209 -10.53 16.41 11.49
N SER A 210 -11.12 17.26 10.64
CA SER A 210 -12.46 17.11 10.07
C SER A 210 -12.46 16.43 8.70
N LEU A 211 -11.27 16.15 8.15
CA LEU A 211 -11.09 15.45 6.88
C LEU A 211 -10.28 14.17 7.12
N PRO A 212 -10.60 13.07 6.43
CA PRO A 212 -9.87 11.83 6.59
C PRO A 212 -8.53 11.85 5.82
N ASP A 213 -7.67 10.93 6.20
CA ASP A 213 -6.37 10.73 5.54
C ASP A 213 -6.55 10.21 4.09
N THR A 214 -5.51 10.39 3.28
CA THR A 214 -5.40 9.79 1.94
C THR A 214 -4.32 8.71 1.97
N VAL A 215 -4.58 7.55 1.34
CA VAL A 215 -3.60 6.46 1.28
C VAL A 215 -3.18 6.22 -0.16
N TYR A 216 -1.88 6.17 -0.40
CA TYR A 216 -1.27 5.79 -1.67
C TYR A 216 -0.68 4.39 -1.52
N LEU A 217 -1.26 3.42 -2.20
CA LEU A 217 -0.76 2.05 -2.25
C LEU A 217 0.23 1.91 -3.40
N LEU A 218 1.48 1.62 -3.06
CA LEU A 218 2.56 1.39 -4.01
C LEU A 218 2.74 -0.10 -4.18
N ILE A 219 2.77 -0.56 -5.43
CA ILE A 219 2.96 -1.96 -5.77
C ILE A 219 4.19 -2.08 -6.66
N GLU A 220 5.12 -2.95 -6.27
CA GLU A 220 6.23 -3.42 -7.10
C GLU A 220 5.88 -4.80 -7.66
N GLN A 221 5.77 -4.86 -8.98
CA GLN A 221 5.26 -6.01 -9.70
C GLN A 221 6.29 -7.14 -9.67
N GLY A 222 5.97 -8.23 -8.96
CA GLY A 222 6.85 -9.39 -8.82
C GLY A 222 7.05 -10.17 -10.13
N PRO A 223 7.97 -11.14 -10.15
CA PRO A 223 8.23 -11.97 -11.34
C PRO A 223 7.06 -12.89 -11.73
N GLN A 224 6.09 -13.09 -10.85
CA GLN A 224 4.90 -13.92 -11.06
C GLN A 224 3.64 -13.07 -10.88
N PRO A 225 2.51 -13.46 -11.49
CA PRO A 225 1.19 -12.91 -11.16
C PRO A 225 0.94 -12.99 -9.65
N THR A 226 0.62 -11.85 -9.04
CA THR A 226 0.38 -11.74 -7.59
C THR A 226 -0.94 -11.02 -7.33
N THR A 227 -1.70 -11.53 -6.35
CA THR A 227 -2.81 -10.78 -5.74
C THR A 227 -2.30 -10.08 -4.49
N TYR A 228 -2.13 -8.77 -4.60
CA TYR A 228 -1.79 -7.91 -3.47
C TYR A 228 -3.07 -7.58 -2.70
N LYS A 229 -3.00 -7.55 -1.37
CA LYS A 229 -4.12 -7.16 -0.52
C LYS A 229 -3.73 -6.04 0.45
N ALA A 230 -4.62 -5.07 0.60
CA ALA A 230 -4.50 -4.01 1.59
C ALA A 230 -5.78 -3.94 2.45
N MET A 231 -5.64 -4.25 3.74
CA MET A 231 -6.70 -4.06 4.73
C MET A 231 -6.34 -2.79 5.52
N LEU A 232 -7.03 -1.71 5.20
CA LEU A 232 -6.78 -0.39 5.76
C LEU A 232 -7.69 -0.16 6.95
N LEU A 233 -7.09 0.02 8.12
CA LEU A 233 -7.81 0.07 9.39
C LEU A 233 -7.84 1.49 9.91
N TRP A 234 -9.06 2.01 10.04
CA TRP A 234 -9.35 3.39 10.32
C TRP A 234 -9.88 3.56 11.75
N ARG A 235 -9.56 4.69 12.35
CA ARG A 235 -10.02 5.05 13.69
C ARG A 235 -10.64 6.44 13.70
N GLU A 236 -11.60 6.62 14.60
CA GLU A 236 -12.10 7.97 14.89
C GLU A 236 -11.01 8.83 15.53
N PRO A 237 -10.95 10.14 15.22
CA PRO A 237 -10.06 11.09 15.88
C PRO A 237 -10.26 11.10 17.39
N ALA A 238 -9.17 11.33 18.13
CA ALA A 238 -9.16 11.29 19.60
C ALA A 238 -10.19 12.23 20.27
N TYR A 239 -10.56 13.35 19.65
CA TYR A 239 -11.56 14.27 20.21
C TYR A 239 -13.00 13.73 20.13
N ASN A 240 -13.31 12.86 19.15
CA ASN A 240 -14.62 12.21 19.05
C ASN A 240 -14.78 11.09 20.09
N GLN A 241 -13.68 10.54 20.59
CA GLN A 241 -13.66 9.54 21.65
C GLN A 241 -13.94 10.15 23.05
N GLN A 242 -13.98 11.49 23.16
CA GLN A 242 -14.09 12.22 24.43
C GLN A 242 -15.48 12.75 24.77
N ALA A 243 -16.53 12.51 23.98
CA ALA A 243 -17.87 12.97 24.36
C ALA A 243 -18.51 11.99 25.38
N PRO A 244 -18.72 12.38 26.66
CA PRO A 244 -19.67 11.68 27.49
C PRO A 244 -21.06 12.04 26.98
N SER A 245 -21.93 11.06 26.84
CA SER A 245 -23.36 11.29 26.66
C SER A 245 -23.84 12.22 27.78
N HIS A 246 -24.24 13.44 27.44
CA HIS A 246 -25.10 14.22 28.33
C HIS A 246 -26.43 13.46 28.43
N VAL A 247 -26.53 12.60 29.44
CA VAL A 247 -27.83 12.11 29.92
C VAL A 247 -28.53 13.34 30.48
N ASN A 248 -29.39 13.97 29.69
CA ASN A 248 -30.36 14.91 30.22
C ASN A 248 -31.28 14.12 31.16
N PRO A 249 -31.32 14.39 32.47
CA PRO A 249 -32.37 13.83 33.30
C PRO A 249 -33.69 14.42 32.81
N MET A 250 -34.66 13.56 32.47
CA MET A 250 -36.01 14.02 32.17
C MET A 250 -36.55 14.80 33.38
N PRO A 251 -37.22 15.96 33.17
CA PRO A 251 -37.93 16.63 34.24
C PRO A 251 -39.07 15.73 34.75
N LYS A 252 -39.20 15.69 36.08
CA LYS A 252 -40.24 14.95 36.82
C LYS A 252 -41.62 15.52 36.56
#